data_AF-A0A4R8LKP5-F1
#
_entry.id   AF-A0A4R8LKP5-F1
#
_cell.length_a   1.000
_cell.length_b   1.000
_cell.length_c   1.000
_cell.angle_alpha   90.00
_cell.angle_beta   90.00
_cell.angle_gamma   90.00
#
_symmetry.space_group_name_H-M   'P 1'
#
loop_
_entity.id
_entity.type
_entity.pdbx_description
1 polymer ?
#
loop_
_entity_poly.entity_id
_entity_poly.type
_entity_poly.pdbx_seq_one_letter_code
_entity_poly.pdbx_strand_id
1 'polypeptide(L)'
;MQSYLRPPLSVRAAHAAALSFCAVALALAGSSAQAQTQAQTQSAASASANVVASSAAFGSFDPTLLVVSRSVYDNLSSNVQVGEILPPGCASTQAGCPASGAAFDGAYPFVWNNVIGDPSFGVTSRIFLDQITPAGGLVRTLEVPNSLNGAGQKGQLVTSFSSKSELALNLSTDGRFLTFMGYVAPVNTIDASNSNTPGAIDATDPVGEQFFRAVARVDREGHFTFTETNAYSGNNGRSAILNDSNGAHVIYTAGNAGNGSNPQPTGVVLGAGAQLIDPANQPETKQNPGTPTPLASFSITQLGAAADKVGKDDNFRGLTVFNNVVYLTKGSGSNGVNTVYFVDTTGKACPSGIGLPSPHATLPTRPLNVDPATLQSTGLPGNMCVLAGFPATPNKMATTQAFPFGIWFADANTLYVADEGDGFASDATLYTHAAAQTAAGLQKWVFDARAKTWKLAYTLQNGLNLGIAYTVPGYPNGNNAATGLPWSPATDGLRNITGHVANDGTVTIWGITSTVSGNGDTGADPNRLVAIRDIVGNTSARGAGQERFITLRNAGFGEVLRGVSLAPTGNAAPQF
;
A
#
# COMPACT_ATOMS: atom_id res chain seq x y z
N MET A 1 -40.82 47.76 -15.76
CA MET A 1 -40.80 47.83 -17.23
C MET A 1 -41.46 46.57 -17.79
N GLN A 2 -42.75 46.71 -18.12
CA GLN A 2 -43.55 45.90 -19.04
C GLN A 2 -42.84 45.74 -20.40
N SER A 3 -43.12 44.83 -21.34
CA SER A 3 -43.89 43.58 -21.50
C SER A 3 -43.74 43.20 -22.99
N TYR A 4 -43.82 41.90 -23.33
CA TYR A 4 -44.28 41.27 -24.59
C TYR A 4 -44.31 42.03 -25.94
N LEU A 5 -43.84 41.39 -27.02
CA LEU A 5 -44.62 41.00 -28.23
C LEU A 5 -43.72 40.41 -29.37
N ARG A 6 -44.18 39.30 -29.97
CA ARG A 6 -43.87 38.79 -31.34
C ARG A 6 -45.19 38.89 -32.15
N PRO A 7 -45.27 38.43 -33.43
CA PRO A 7 -44.65 38.83 -34.72
C PRO A 7 -45.77 39.28 -35.72
N PRO A 8 -45.59 39.36 -37.08
CA PRO A 8 -45.81 38.18 -37.97
C PRO A 8 -45.12 38.15 -39.39
N LEU A 9 -45.10 36.92 -39.98
CA LEU A 9 -45.40 36.40 -41.37
C LEU A 9 -45.14 37.26 -42.65
N SER A 10 -44.95 36.77 -43.90
CA SER A 10 -44.72 35.51 -44.66
C SER A 10 -44.90 35.81 -46.17
N VAL A 11 -44.29 35.07 -47.14
CA VAL A 11 -44.81 34.59 -48.49
C VAL A 11 -43.67 33.75 -49.15
N ARG A 12 -43.74 32.39 -49.27
CA ARG A 12 -44.18 31.48 -50.39
C ARG A 12 -43.54 31.72 -51.78
N ALA A 13 -43.24 30.77 -52.68
CA ALA A 13 -43.22 29.30 -52.80
C ALA A 13 -42.67 28.94 -54.21
N ALA A 14 -42.13 27.73 -54.45
CA ALA A 14 -42.39 26.91 -55.68
C ALA A 14 -41.66 25.54 -55.65
N HIS A 15 -42.39 24.51 -56.12
CA HIS A 15 -42.05 23.09 -56.26
C HIS A 15 -41.38 22.77 -57.60
N ALA A 16 -40.69 21.62 -57.72
CA ALA A 16 -41.00 20.54 -58.68
C ALA A 16 -40.08 19.31 -58.51
N ALA A 17 -40.65 18.12 -58.72
CA ALA A 17 -40.04 16.79 -58.71
C ALA A 17 -40.22 16.09 -60.07
N ALA A 18 -39.33 15.14 -60.43
CA ALA A 18 -39.46 14.08 -61.47
C ALA A 18 -38.03 13.55 -61.82
N LEU A 19 -37.71 12.31 -62.19
CA LEU A 19 -38.39 11.02 -62.36
C LEU A 19 -37.30 9.90 -62.50
N SER A 20 -37.73 8.63 -62.42
CA SER A 20 -36.96 7.36 -62.41
C SER A 20 -36.82 6.69 -63.82
N PHE A 21 -35.95 5.67 -63.98
CA PHE A 21 -36.00 4.43 -64.84
C PHE A 21 -34.55 3.84 -65.02
N CYS A 22 -34.13 2.65 -64.53
CA CYS A 22 -34.32 1.22 -64.97
C CYS A 22 -34.00 0.93 -66.47
N ALA A 23 -33.39 -0.17 -66.94
CA ALA A 23 -32.66 -1.34 -66.42
C ALA A 23 -32.20 -2.26 -67.62
N VAL A 24 -31.34 -3.28 -67.35
CA VAL A 24 -31.11 -4.59 -68.07
C VAL A 24 -30.21 -4.56 -69.34
N ALA A 25 -29.00 -5.15 -69.42
CA ALA A 25 -28.41 -6.51 -69.25
C ALA A 25 -28.39 -7.38 -70.54
N LEU A 26 -27.20 -7.89 -70.94
CA LEU A 26 -26.96 -9.30 -71.31
C LEU A 26 -25.46 -9.62 -71.48
N ALA A 27 -25.11 -10.87 -71.14
CA ALA A 27 -23.78 -11.47 -71.04
C ALA A 27 -23.25 -12.08 -72.35
N LEU A 28 -21.94 -12.37 -72.43
CA LEU A 28 -21.38 -13.71 -72.71
C LEU A 28 -19.84 -13.77 -72.66
N ALA A 29 -19.34 -14.71 -71.86
CA ALA A 29 -18.14 -15.56 -71.92
C ALA A 29 -16.77 -15.04 -72.43
N GLY A 30 -15.72 -15.23 -71.60
CA GLY A 30 -14.32 -15.23 -72.03
C GLY A 30 -13.33 -15.33 -70.87
N SER A 31 -12.66 -16.46 -70.75
CA SER A 31 -11.62 -16.84 -69.78
C SER A 31 -10.43 -15.88 -69.61
N SER A 32 -9.93 -15.72 -68.37
CA SER A 32 -8.55 -16.02 -67.91
C SER A 32 -7.99 -15.05 -66.85
N ALA A 33 -7.38 -15.66 -65.82
CA ALA A 33 -6.26 -15.20 -64.98
C ALA A 33 -6.38 -13.94 -64.08
N GLN A 34 -6.34 -14.24 -62.77
CA GLN A 34 -5.51 -13.60 -61.72
C GLN A 34 -5.70 -12.12 -61.39
N ALA A 35 -6.42 -11.85 -60.30
CA ALA A 35 -5.95 -11.07 -59.12
C ALA A 35 -7.12 -10.86 -58.15
N GLN A 36 -7.21 -11.65 -57.08
CA GLN A 36 -8.13 -11.38 -55.99
C GLN A 36 -7.46 -10.45 -54.97
N THR A 37 -7.92 -9.20 -54.93
CA THR A 37 -7.76 -8.28 -53.81
C THR A 37 -8.65 -8.75 -52.66
N GLN A 38 -8.08 -9.50 -51.71
CA GLN A 38 -8.71 -9.72 -50.41
C GLN A 38 -8.40 -8.53 -49.50
N ALA A 39 -9.46 -7.84 -49.08
CA ALA A 39 -9.41 -6.89 -47.99
C ALA A 39 -9.16 -7.65 -46.67
N GLN A 40 -7.92 -7.60 -46.18
CA GLN A 40 -7.58 -8.03 -44.83
C GLN A 40 -7.82 -6.87 -43.87
N THR A 41 -8.83 -7.01 -43.03
CA THR A 41 -8.98 -6.30 -41.76
C THR A 41 -7.79 -6.70 -40.87
N GLN A 42 -6.76 -5.87 -40.82
CA GLN A 42 -5.66 -6.02 -39.87
C GLN A 42 -6.16 -5.64 -38.48
N SER A 43 -6.47 -6.65 -37.67
CA SER A 43 -6.38 -6.52 -36.22
C SER A 43 -4.90 -6.27 -35.88
N ALA A 44 -4.60 -5.05 -35.46
CA ALA A 44 -3.29 -4.73 -34.89
C ALA A 44 -3.17 -5.41 -33.52
N ALA A 45 -2.82 -6.69 -33.52
CA ALA A 45 -2.21 -7.33 -32.37
C ALA A 45 -0.81 -6.73 -32.22
N SER A 46 -0.68 -5.71 -31.37
CA SER A 46 0.61 -5.23 -30.90
C SER A 46 1.24 -6.36 -30.08
N ALA A 47 2.01 -7.21 -30.75
CA ALA A 47 2.90 -8.15 -30.12
C ALA A 47 4.01 -7.35 -29.41
N SER A 48 3.87 -7.17 -28.10
CA SER A 48 4.98 -6.83 -27.21
C SER A 48 5.93 -8.04 -27.09
N ALA A 49 6.52 -8.45 -28.20
CA ALA A 49 7.57 -9.45 -28.22
C ALA A 49 8.91 -8.76 -27.94
N ASN A 50 9.20 -8.52 -26.66
CA ASN A 50 10.55 -8.31 -26.15
C ASN A 50 10.59 -8.61 -24.65
N VAL A 51 10.56 -9.90 -24.29
CA VAL A 51 11.38 -10.48 -23.21
C VAL A 51 11.50 -11.98 -23.51
N VAL A 52 12.51 -12.37 -24.27
CA VAL A 52 13.12 -13.67 -23.99
C VAL A 52 13.93 -13.43 -22.72
N ALA A 53 13.40 -13.90 -21.59
CA ALA A 53 14.14 -13.94 -20.35
C ALA A 53 15.30 -14.92 -20.56
N SER A 54 16.47 -14.40 -20.93
CA SER A 54 17.70 -15.09 -20.54
C SER A 54 17.68 -15.10 -19.02
N SER A 55 17.62 -16.27 -18.41
CA SER A 55 17.88 -16.49 -16.99
C SER A 55 19.36 -16.19 -16.69
N ALA A 56 19.78 -14.95 -16.89
CA ALA A 56 20.94 -14.45 -16.19
C ALA A 56 20.59 -14.60 -14.71
N ALA A 57 21.29 -15.51 -14.03
CA ALA A 57 21.16 -15.64 -12.58
C ALA A 57 21.25 -14.23 -11.99
N PHE A 58 20.27 -13.85 -11.16
CA PHE A 58 20.37 -12.62 -10.39
C PHE A 58 21.74 -12.63 -9.69
N GLY A 59 22.57 -11.62 -9.96
CA GLY A 59 23.94 -11.60 -9.45
C GLY A 59 23.94 -11.43 -7.93
N SER A 60 23.77 -10.18 -7.50
CA SER A 60 23.63 -9.81 -6.08
C SER A 60 23.18 -8.35 -5.98
N PHE A 61 22.47 -7.97 -4.93
CA PHE A 61 22.27 -6.57 -4.61
C PHE A 61 23.61 -5.86 -4.37
N ASP A 62 23.80 -4.71 -5.03
CA ASP A 62 24.82 -3.72 -4.65
C ASP A 62 24.32 -2.88 -3.46
N PRO A 63 25.01 -2.90 -2.30
CA PRO A 63 24.57 -2.18 -1.09
C PRO A 63 24.62 -0.66 -1.19
N THR A 64 25.25 -0.09 -2.22
CA THR A 64 25.26 1.36 -2.45
C THR A 64 24.00 1.87 -3.15
N LEU A 65 23.11 0.95 -3.55
CA LEU A 65 21.93 1.22 -4.34
C LEU A 65 20.64 1.05 -3.52
N LEU A 66 19.53 1.51 -4.08
CA LEU A 66 18.20 1.33 -3.50
C LEU A 66 17.55 0.06 -4.04
N VAL A 67 16.58 -0.46 -3.28
CA VAL A 67 15.61 -1.47 -3.73
C VAL A 67 14.22 -0.88 -3.60
N VAL A 68 13.41 -1.05 -4.65
CA VAL A 68 12.00 -0.64 -4.69
C VAL A 68 11.13 -1.87 -4.91
N SER A 69 10.12 -2.08 -4.07
CA SER A 69 9.12 -3.10 -4.31
C SER A 69 8.06 -2.57 -5.28
N ARG A 70 7.78 -3.36 -6.31
CA ARG A 70 6.79 -3.08 -7.35
C ARG A 70 5.85 -4.26 -7.47
N SER A 71 4.56 -3.99 -7.64
CA SER A 71 3.59 -5.01 -8.03
C SER A 71 3.17 -4.85 -9.48
N VAL A 72 2.92 -5.96 -10.18
CA VAL A 72 2.49 -5.97 -11.58
C VAL A 72 1.26 -6.86 -11.76
N TYR A 73 0.17 -6.24 -12.20
CA TYR A 73 -1.05 -6.91 -12.63
C TYR A 73 -0.97 -7.26 -14.11
N ASP A 74 -1.36 -8.48 -14.48
CA ASP A 74 -1.21 -8.98 -15.85
C ASP A 74 -2.30 -8.46 -16.83
N ASN A 75 -3.32 -7.78 -16.31
CA ASN A 75 -4.39 -7.17 -17.10
C ASN A 75 -5.15 -8.17 -17.99
N LEU A 76 -5.35 -9.40 -17.50
CA LEU A 76 -6.17 -10.37 -18.19
C LEU A 76 -7.63 -10.23 -17.77
N SER A 77 -8.52 -9.94 -18.73
CA SER A 77 -9.97 -9.91 -18.48
C SER A 77 -10.49 -11.21 -17.87
N SER A 78 -9.80 -12.33 -18.12
CA SER A 78 -10.18 -13.62 -17.56
C SER A 78 -9.97 -13.78 -16.06
N ASN A 79 -9.23 -12.86 -15.41
CA ASN A 79 -8.97 -12.93 -13.96
C ASN A 79 -10.23 -12.75 -13.11
N VAL A 80 -11.24 -12.08 -13.64
CA VAL A 80 -12.56 -11.91 -13.02
C VAL A 80 -13.59 -12.01 -14.13
N GLN A 81 -14.62 -12.84 -13.96
CA GLN A 81 -15.71 -12.92 -14.93
C GLN A 81 -16.88 -12.06 -14.50
N VAL A 82 -17.51 -11.34 -15.43
CA VAL A 82 -18.76 -10.62 -15.12
C VAL A 82 -19.81 -11.63 -14.64
N GLY A 83 -20.43 -11.35 -13.49
CA GLY A 83 -21.38 -12.22 -12.80
C GLY A 83 -20.73 -13.23 -11.85
N GLU A 84 -19.40 -13.29 -11.75
CA GLU A 84 -18.70 -14.09 -10.73
C GLU A 84 -19.12 -13.67 -9.32
N ILE A 85 -19.26 -14.63 -8.41
CA ILE A 85 -19.70 -14.36 -7.04
C ILE A 85 -18.57 -13.66 -6.28
N LEU A 86 -18.85 -12.46 -5.79
CA LEU A 86 -17.96 -11.66 -4.93
C LEU A 86 -18.65 -11.35 -3.60
N PRO A 87 -17.97 -11.39 -2.45
CA PRO A 87 -16.62 -11.93 -2.26
C PRO A 87 -16.54 -13.45 -2.47
N PRO A 88 -15.38 -14.03 -2.83
CA PRO A 88 -15.23 -15.48 -2.93
C PRO A 88 -15.58 -16.21 -1.64
N GLY A 89 -16.29 -17.33 -1.76
CA GLY A 89 -16.66 -18.16 -0.62
C GLY A 89 -17.73 -17.56 0.32
N CYS A 90 -18.29 -16.38 0.02
CA CYS A 90 -19.25 -15.66 0.87
C CYS A 90 -20.46 -16.49 1.33
N ALA A 91 -20.86 -17.53 0.59
CA ALA A 91 -21.98 -18.39 0.96
C ALA A 91 -21.72 -19.21 2.23
N SER A 92 -20.44 -19.36 2.60
CA SER A 92 -20.01 -20.08 3.80
C SER A 92 -19.86 -19.16 5.02
N THR A 93 -20.03 -17.85 4.86
CA THR A 93 -19.88 -16.85 5.92
C THR A 93 -21.24 -16.41 6.45
N GLN A 94 -21.26 -15.81 7.63
CA GLN A 94 -22.47 -15.23 8.22
C GLN A 94 -22.89 -13.93 7.52
N ALA A 95 -21.98 -13.29 6.78
CA ALA A 95 -22.29 -12.12 5.98
C ALA A 95 -23.13 -12.48 4.73
N GLY A 96 -22.92 -13.70 4.19
CA GLY A 96 -23.59 -14.17 2.99
C GLY A 96 -23.11 -13.46 1.72
N CYS A 97 -23.64 -13.89 0.57
CA CYS A 97 -23.29 -13.29 -0.72
C CYS A 97 -24.20 -12.12 -1.10
N PRO A 98 -23.64 -11.00 -1.60
CA PRO A 98 -24.40 -9.99 -2.31
C PRO A 98 -25.24 -10.58 -3.45
N ALA A 99 -26.34 -9.90 -3.79
CA ALA A 99 -27.26 -10.34 -4.84
C ALA A 99 -26.68 -10.18 -6.26
N SER A 100 -25.72 -9.28 -6.43
CA SER A 100 -25.01 -9.02 -7.68
C SER A 100 -23.59 -9.54 -7.59
N GLY A 101 -23.16 -10.30 -8.60
CA GLY A 101 -21.75 -10.67 -8.77
C GLY A 101 -20.91 -9.51 -9.34
N ALA A 102 -19.69 -9.83 -9.78
CA ALA A 102 -18.78 -8.88 -10.41
C ALA A 102 -19.45 -8.13 -11.57
N ALA A 103 -19.40 -6.81 -11.54
CA ALA A 103 -19.92 -5.96 -12.62
C ALA A 103 -18.88 -5.69 -13.72
N PHE A 104 -17.59 -5.88 -13.39
CA PHE A 104 -16.46 -5.63 -14.27
C PHE A 104 -15.58 -6.89 -14.35
N ASP A 105 -15.02 -7.14 -15.53
CA ASP A 105 -14.07 -8.23 -15.72
C ASP A 105 -12.66 -7.86 -15.21
N GLY A 106 -11.68 -8.74 -15.42
CA GLY A 106 -10.29 -8.54 -15.01
C GLY A 106 -9.52 -7.44 -15.77
N ALA A 107 -10.16 -6.64 -16.63
CA ALA A 107 -9.45 -5.60 -17.39
C ALA A 107 -9.08 -4.40 -16.50
N TYR A 108 -7.80 -4.05 -16.49
CA TYR A 108 -7.26 -2.89 -15.80
C TYR A 108 -7.54 -1.58 -16.56
N PRO A 109 -7.88 -0.48 -15.87
CA PRO A 109 -8.13 -0.35 -14.43
C PRO A 109 -9.59 -0.62 -14.02
N PHE A 110 -10.47 -1.00 -14.94
CA PHE A 110 -11.91 -1.11 -14.70
C PHE A 110 -12.29 -2.17 -13.65
N VAL A 111 -11.50 -3.23 -13.53
CA VAL A 111 -11.68 -4.31 -12.54
C VAL A 111 -11.86 -3.79 -11.11
N TRP A 112 -11.20 -2.68 -10.75
CA TRP A 112 -11.26 -2.11 -9.39
C TRP A 112 -12.60 -1.44 -9.07
N ASN A 113 -13.46 -1.20 -10.08
CA ASN A 113 -14.82 -0.74 -9.84
C ASN A 113 -15.70 -1.82 -9.19
N ASN A 114 -15.26 -3.09 -9.15
CA ASN A 114 -15.96 -4.13 -8.39
C ASN A 114 -16.00 -3.83 -6.89
N VAL A 115 -15.18 -2.91 -6.37
CA VAL A 115 -15.26 -2.45 -4.98
C VAL A 115 -16.64 -1.88 -4.59
N ILE A 116 -17.41 -1.41 -5.58
CA ILE A 116 -18.78 -0.89 -5.39
C ILE A 116 -19.72 -2.00 -4.91
N GLY A 117 -19.58 -3.21 -5.46
CA GLY A 117 -20.37 -4.38 -5.08
C GLY A 117 -19.75 -5.18 -3.94
N ASP A 118 -18.42 -5.15 -3.84
CA ASP A 118 -17.64 -5.85 -2.83
C ASP A 118 -16.58 -4.93 -2.21
N PRO A 119 -16.82 -4.33 -1.04
CA PRO A 119 -15.85 -3.46 -0.38
C PRO A 119 -14.52 -4.13 0.01
N SER A 120 -14.44 -5.47 -0.06
CA SER A 120 -13.20 -6.23 0.17
C SER A 120 -12.40 -6.47 -1.11
N PHE A 121 -12.96 -6.06 -2.26
CA PHE A 121 -12.44 -6.42 -3.57
C PHE A 121 -10.96 -6.06 -3.74
N GLY A 122 -10.14 -7.06 -3.99
CA GLY A 122 -8.74 -6.91 -4.37
C GLY A 122 -8.29 -8.14 -5.17
N VAL A 123 -7.27 -7.98 -6.01
CA VAL A 123 -6.72 -9.10 -6.78
C VAL A 123 -5.23 -9.17 -6.54
N THR A 124 -4.75 -10.35 -6.17
CA THR A 124 -3.32 -10.56 -5.92
C THR A 124 -2.50 -10.49 -7.20
N SER A 125 -1.25 -10.08 -7.07
CA SER A 125 -0.35 -9.79 -8.18
C SER A 125 1.09 -10.10 -7.81
N ARG A 126 1.92 -10.24 -8.85
CA ARG A 126 3.35 -10.58 -8.72
C ARG A 126 4.14 -9.44 -8.10
N ILE A 127 5.12 -9.79 -7.27
CA ILE A 127 6.01 -8.85 -6.60
C ILE A 127 7.38 -8.86 -7.29
N PHE A 128 7.94 -7.68 -7.52
CA PHE A 128 9.28 -7.46 -8.03
C PHE A 128 10.08 -6.56 -7.08
N LEU A 129 11.35 -6.87 -6.91
CA LEU A 129 12.34 -6.03 -6.24
C LEU A 129 13.26 -5.42 -7.31
N ASP A 130 13.06 -4.14 -7.58
CA ASP A 130 13.86 -3.39 -8.55
C ASP A 130 15.03 -2.72 -7.82
N GLN A 131 16.26 -3.12 -8.14
CA GLN A 131 17.43 -2.40 -7.69
C GLN A 131 17.69 -1.21 -8.61
N ILE A 132 17.79 -0.03 -8.02
CA ILE A 132 17.91 1.24 -8.74
C ILE A 132 19.04 2.11 -8.18
N THR A 133 19.60 2.99 -9.01
CA THR A 133 20.51 4.02 -8.53
C THR A 133 19.78 5.02 -7.64
N PRO A 134 20.50 5.73 -6.74
CA PRO A 134 19.91 6.82 -5.95
C PRO A 134 19.19 7.91 -6.78
N ALA A 135 19.55 8.03 -8.07
CA ALA A 135 18.94 8.95 -9.04
C ALA A 135 17.78 8.34 -9.84
N GLY A 136 17.35 7.09 -9.56
CA GLY A 136 16.18 6.46 -10.18
C GLY A 136 16.47 5.53 -11.37
N GLY A 137 17.74 5.35 -11.77
CA GLY A 137 18.09 4.49 -12.89
C GLY A 137 17.94 3.02 -12.53
N LEU A 138 17.13 2.26 -13.28
CA LEU A 138 16.97 0.82 -13.08
C LEU A 138 18.29 0.09 -13.39
N VAL A 139 18.75 -0.74 -12.45
CA VAL A 139 19.96 -1.56 -12.61
C VAL A 139 19.59 -3.01 -12.89
N ARG A 140 18.67 -3.57 -12.09
CA ARG A 140 18.17 -4.96 -12.26
C ARG A 140 16.89 -5.17 -11.50
N THR A 141 16.23 -6.28 -11.79
CA THR A 141 14.97 -6.70 -11.16
C THR A 141 15.08 -8.14 -10.69
N LEU A 142 14.59 -8.41 -9.49
CA LEU A 142 14.40 -9.74 -8.93
C LEU A 142 12.91 -9.99 -8.72
N GLU A 143 12.34 -11.00 -9.40
CA GLU A 143 10.97 -11.42 -9.15
C GLU A 143 10.91 -12.26 -7.87
N VAL A 144 9.91 -11.99 -7.02
CA VAL A 144 9.64 -12.82 -5.84
C VAL A 144 8.97 -14.12 -6.30
N PRO A 145 9.43 -15.30 -5.81
CA PRO A 145 8.79 -16.57 -6.10
C PRO A 145 7.27 -16.52 -5.92
N ASN A 146 6.53 -17.01 -6.91
CA ASN A 146 5.08 -17.05 -6.89
C ASN A 146 4.54 -18.27 -7.64
N SER A 147 3.23 -18.44 -7.67
CA SER A 147 2.57 -19.62 -8.24
C SER A 147 2.85 -19.85 -9.73
N LEU A 148 3.24 -18.82 -10.50
CA LEU A 148 3.54 -18.95 -11.93
C LEU A 148 4.94 -19.53 -12.18
N ASN A 149 5.83 -19.50 -11.20
CA ASN A 149 7.21 -20.00 -11.29
C ASN A 149 7.32 -21.47 -10.80
N GLY A 150 6.18 -22.12 -10.56
CA GLY A 150 6.08 -23.43 -9.92
C GLY A 150 6.28 -23.33 -8.41
N ALA A 151 5.18 -23.27 -7.66
CA ALA A 151 5.15 -23.13 -6.18
C ALA A 151 5.82 -24.28 -5.38
N GLY A 152 6.51 -25.21 -6.04
CA GLY A 152 7.21 -26.33 -5.40
C GLY A 152 8.52 -25.90 -4.72
N GLN A 153 8.81 -26.49 -3.55
CA GLN A 153 10.00 -26.40 -2.68
C GLN A 153 10.59 -25.01 -2.34
N LYS A 154 10.35 -23.95 -3.11
CA LYS A 154 10.95 -22.61 -2.96
C LYS A 154 10.06 -21.62 -2.18
N GLY A 155 8.80 -21.95 -1.94
CA GLY A 155 7.82 -21.02 -1.36
C GLY A 155 7.23 -20.05 -2.39
N GLN A 156 6.22 -19.28 -1.98
CA GLN A 156 5.55 -18.27 -2.78
C GLN A 156 5.10 -17.06 -1.96
N LEU A 157 5.08 -15.90 -2.60
CA LEU A 157 4.48 -14.71 -2.03
C LEU A 157 3.91 -13.79 -3.10
N VAL A 158 2.68 -13.31 -2.87
CA VAL A 158 2.00 -12.31 -3.68
C VAL A 158 1.51 -11.15 -2.82
N THR A 159 1.12 -10.03 -3.42
CA THR A 159 0.51 -8.87 -2.74
C THR A 159 -0.84 -8.59 -3.36
N SER A 160 -1.76 -7.94 -2.64
CA SER A 160 -2.98 -7.42 -3.25
C SER A 160 -2.65 -6.17 -4.07
N PHE A 161 -2.96 -6.21 -5.37
CA PHE A 161 -2.54 -5.17 -6.31
C PHE A 161 -3.09 -3.80 -5.94
N SER A 162 -4.27 -3.70 -5.35
CA SER A 162 -4.86 -2.41 -4.97
C SER A 162 -4.52 -1.99 -3.52
N SER A 163 -3.82 -2.83 -2.75
CA SER A 163 -3.56 -2.55 -1.34
C SER A 163 -2.65 -1.33 -1.12
N LYS A 164 -3.19 -0.30 -0.46
CA LYS A 164 -2.51 0.98 -0.21
C LYS A 164 -1.31 0.88 0.74
N SER A 165 -1.21 -0.19 1.54
CA SER A 165 -0.28 -0.25 2.68
C SER A 165 0.69 -1.43 2.71
N GLU A 166 0.69 -2.28 1.69
CA GLU A 166 1.54 -3.48 1.62
C GLU A 166 2.96 -3.21 1.09
N LEU A 167 3.83 -4.20 1.27
CA LEU A 167 5.19 -4.26 0.72
C LEU A 167 6.12 -3.11 1.13
N ALA A 168 5.95 -2.56 2.34
CA ALA A 168 6.99 -1.75 2.95
C ALA A 168 8.28 -2.57 3.05
N LEU A 169 9.38 -1.99 2.57
CA LEU A 169 10.71 -2.61 2.55
C LEU A 169 11.54 -2.09 3.72
N ASN A 170 12.09 -3.00 4.53
CA ASN A 170 13.02 -2.62 5.59
C ASN A 170 14.23 -3.53 5.61
N LEU A 171 15.39 -2.96 5.89
CA LEU A 171 16.57 -3.72 6.23
C LEU A 171 16.43 -4.34 7.62
N SER A 172 16.97 -5.54 7.79
CA SER A 172 17.19 -6.13 9.11
C SER A 172 18.10 -5.22 9.95
N THR A 173 17.99 -5.34 11.27
CA THR A 173 18.79 -4.51 12.21
C THR A 173 20.31 -4.62 12.04
N ASP A 174 20.80 -5.67 11.38
CA ASP A 174 22.20 -5.87 11.02
C ASP A 174 22.50 -5.59 9.53
N GLY A 175 21.52 -5.12 8.74
CA GLY A 175 21.67 -4.76 7.33
C GLY A 175 21.80 -5.94 6.35
N ARG A 176 21.81 -7.19 6.81
CA ARG A 176 22.08 -8.36 5.95
C ARG A 176 20.89 -8.79 5.10
N PHE A 177 19.67 -8.48 5.51
CA PHE A 177 18.46 -8.94 4.84
C PHE A 177 17.50 -7.80 4.58
N LEU A 178 16.74 -7.93 3.51
CA LEU A 178 15.55 -7.12 3.29
C LEU A 178 14.32 -7.94 3.66
N THR A 179 13.39 -7.32 4.40
CA THR A 179 12.14 -7.95 4.84
C THR A 179 10.90 -7.17 4.42
N PHE A 180 9.85 -7.90 4.06
CA PHE A 180 8.53 -7.38 3.66
C PHE A 180 7.47 -8.47 3.80
N MET A 181 6.19 -8.11 3.68
CA MET A 181 5.07 -9.04 3.87
C MET A 181 4.14 -9.11 2.67
N GLY A 182 3.50 -10.27 2.49
CA GLY A 182 2.45 -10.51 1.52
C GLY A 182 1.60 -11.71 1.91
N TYR A 183 1.03 -12.39 0.91
CA TYR A 183 0.12 -13.52 1.07
C TYR A 183 0.70 -14.78 0.43
N VAL A 184 0.48 -15.91 1.11
CA VAL A 184 0.68 -17.23 0.53
C VAL A 184 -0.59 -17.59 -0.21
N ALA A 185 -0.69 -17.09 -1.44
CA ALA A 185 -1.81 -17.29 -2.35
C ALA A 185 -1.29 -17.35 -3.80
N PRO A 186 -2.02 -18.00 -4.72
CA PRO A 186 -1.76 -17.88 -6.13
C PRO A 186 -1.83 -16.42 -6.62
N VAL A 187 -1.13 -16.13 -7.72
CA VAL A 187 -1.35 -14.91 -8.50
C VAL A 187 -2.80 -14.89 -9.02
N ASN A 188 -3.42 -13.71 -9.03
CA ASN A 188 -4.81 -13.47 -9.44
C ASN A 188 -5.89 -14.05 -8.49
N THR A 189 -5.53 -14.44 -7.28
CA THR A 189 -6.51 -14.71 -6.22
C THR A 189 -7.25 -13.44 -5.81
N ILE A 190 -8.58 -13.52 -5.78
CA ILE A 190 -9.48 -12.45 -5.35
C ILE A 190 -9.53 -12.43 -3.81
N ASP A 191 -9.49 -11.23 -3.22
CA ASP A 191 -9.71 -10.94 -1.80
C ASP A 191 -8.79 -11.62 -0.77
N ALA A 192 -7.64 -12.14 -1.20
CA ALA A 192 -6.67 -12.72 -0.27
C ALA A 192 -6.28 -11.73 0.85
N SER A 193 -6.22 -10.42 0.56
CA SER A 193 -5.92 -9.38 1.55
C SER A 193 -6.97 -9.16 2.63
N ASN A 194 -8.19 -9.61 2.41
CA ASN A 194 -9.31 -9.47 3.32
C ASN A 194 -9.82 -10.83 3.83
N SER A 195 -9.27 -11.94 3.33
CA SER A 195 -9.57 -13.30 3.75
C SER A 195 -9.22 -13.60 5.20
N ASN A 196 -9.80 -14.64 5.80
CA ASN A 196 -9.30 -15.17 7.06
C ASN A 196 -7.90 -15.80 6.89
N THR A 197 -7.18 -16.03 8.00
CA THR A 197 -6.08 -17.01 8.05
C THR A 197 -6.60 -18.34 8.57
N PRO A 198 -6.00 -19.48 8.17
CA PRO A 198 -6.43 -20.80 8.61
C PRO A 198 -6.51 -21.00 10.14
N GLY A 199 -5.62 -20.36 10.92
CA GLY A 199 -5.57 -20.50 12.38
C GLY A 199 -6.33 -19.43 13.17
N ALA A 200 -6.98 -18.46 12.53
CA ALA A 200 -7.71 -17.39 13.21
C ALA A 200 -8.98 -16.97 12.44
N ILE A 201 -9.96 -17.87 12.35
CA ILE A 201 -11.18 -17.66 11.56
C ILE A 201 -12.20 -16.76 12.28
N ASP A 202 -12.72 -15.78 11.55
CA ASP A 202 -13.94 -15.02 11.86
C ASP A 202 -15.06 -15.40 10.90
N ALA A 203 -16.10 -16.06 11.42
CA ALA A 203 -17.24 -16.51 10.64
C ALA A 203 -18.09 -15.34 10.09
N THR A 204 -17.91 -14.13 10.62
CA THR A 204 -18.60 -12.93 10.16
C THR A 204 -17.80 -12.13 9.13
N ASP A 205 -16.56 -12.56 8.81
CA ASP A 205 -15.81 -11.98 7.71
C ASP A 205 -16.57 -12.22 6.39
N PRO A 206 -16.77 -11.19 5.55
CA PRO A 206 -17.47 -11.37 4.27
C PRO A 206 -16.70 -12.27 3.29
N VAL A 207 -15.38 -12.36 3.39
CA VAL A 207 -14.55 -13.20 2.53
C VAL A 207 -14.48 -14.61 3.11
N GLY A 208 -15.00 -15.60 2.36
CA GLY A 208 -15.08 -16.99 2.83
C GLY A 208 -13.82 -17.82 2.61
N GLU A 209 -12.82 -17.26 1.93
CA GLU A 209 -11.53 -17.92 1.69
C GLU A 209 -10.54 -17.72 2.85
N GLN A 210 -9.45 -18.48 2.82
CA GLN A 210 -8.43 -18.49 3.86
C GLN A 210 -7.03 -18.56 3.26
N PHE A 211 -6.18 -17.58 3.58
CA PHE A 211 -4.79 -17.53 3.16
C PHE A 211 -3.87 -17.12 4.30
N PHE A 212 -2.69 -17.74 4.38
CA PHE A 212 -1.67 -17.26 5.30
C PHE A 212 -1.10 -15.92 4.83
N ARG A 213 -0.71 -15.10 5.80
CA ARG A 213 0.19 -13.99 5.56
C ARG A 213 1.60 -14.54 5.74
N ALA A 214 2.57 -13.98 5.04
CA ALA A 214 3.94 -14.38 5.22
C ALA A 214 4.91 -13.21 5.13
N VAL A 215 6.01 -13.33 5.88
CA VAL A 215 7.17 -12.44 5.77
C VAL A 215 8.15 -13.08 4.80
N ALA A 216 8.52 -12.35 3.75
CA ALA A 216 9.69 -12.66 2.96
C ALA A 216 10.94 -12.05 3.60
N ARG A 217 12.01 -12.84 3.63
CA ARG A 217 13.37 -12.40 3.90
C ARG A 217 14.21 -12.72 2.67
N VAL A 218 14.93 -11.73 2.16
CA VAL A 218 15.86 -11.90 1.04
C VAL A 218 17.25 -11.42 1.41
N ASP A 219 18.26 -12.22 1.09
CA ASP A 219 19.67 -11.87 1.30
C ASP A 219 20.24 -11.04 0.14
N ARG A 220 21.53 -10.70 0.22
CA ARG A 220 22.22 -9.94 -0.81
C ARG A 220 22.28 -10.68 -2.14
N GLU A 221 22.35 -12.00 -2.11
CA GLU A 221 22.43 -12.87 -3.28
C GLU A 221 21.07 -13.16 -3.91
N GLY A 222 19.97 -12.65 -3.33
CA GLY A 222 18.62 -12.81 -3.86
C GLY A 222 17.94 -14.12 -3.45
N HIS A 223 18.45 -14.81 -2.42
CA HIS A 223 17.81 -16.01 -1.89
C HIS A 223 16.67 -15.65 -0.95
N PHE A 224 15.49 -16.19 -1.21
CA PHE A 224 14.30 -16.00 -0.40
C PHE A 224 14.13 -17.09 0.65
N THR A 225 13.64 -16.66 1.81
CA THR A 225 12.99 -17.52 2.81
C THR A 225 11.67 -16.87 3.21
N PHE A 226 10.70 -17.70 3.58
CA PHE A 226 9.35 -17.25 3.92
C PHE A 226 8.97 -17.74 5.31
N THR A 227 8.25 -16.92 6.07
CA THR A 227 7.70 -17.29 7.38
C THR A 227 6.20 -16.96 7.39
N GLU A 228 5.37 -18.00 7.41
CA GLU A 228 3.93 -17.90 7.49
C GLU A 228 3.47 -17.45 8.88
N THR A 229 2.32 -16.80 8.94
CA THR A 229 1.68 -16.37 10.19
C THR A 229 0.15 -16.34 10.08
N ASN A 230 -0.52 -16.59 11.21
CA ASN A 230 -1.96 -16.36 11.38
C ASN A 230 -2.30 -14.93 11.81
N ALA A 231 -1.30 -14.06 11.96
CA ALA A 231 -1.54 -12.65 12.21
C ALA A 231 -2.30 -12.01 11.03
N TYR A 232 -2.99 -10.90 11.31
CA TYR A 232 -3.70 -10.09 10.31
C TYR A 232 -4.86 -10.82 9.63
N SER A 233 -5.42 -11.84 10.27
CA SER A 233 -6.62 -12.53 9.77
C SER A 233 -7.75 -11.55 9.48
N GLY A 234 -8.37 -11.67 8.30
CA GLY A 234 -9.42 -10.77 7.82
C GLY A 234 -8.93 -9.42 7.30
N ASN A 235 -7.61 -9.18 7.24
CA ASN A 235 -7.04 -7.94 6.68
C ASN A 235 -5.54 -8.07 6.31
N ASN A 236 -4.83 -6.95 6.14
CA ASN A 236 -3.49 -6.93 5.58
C ASN A 236 -2.35 -6.81 6.59
N GLY A 237 -1.28 -7.59 6.36
CA GLY A 237 0.06 -7.28 6.85
C GLY A 237 0.69 -6.19 5.99
N ARG A 238 1.52 -5.32 6.56
CA ARG A 238 1.97 -4.08 5.88
C ARG A 238 3.48 -3.91 5.86
N SER A 239 4.12 -4.15 6.99
CA SER A 239 5.55 -3.92 7.18
C SER A 239 6.17 -5.01 8.05
N ALA A 240 7.42 -5.36 7.79
CA ALA A 240 8.21 -6.30 8.58
C ALA A 240 9.66 -5.83 8.73
N ILE A 241 10.24 -6.05 9.92
CA ILE A 241 11.66 -5.84 10.22
C ILE A 241 12.19 -7.05 10.97
N LEU A 242 13.25 -7.68 10.45
CA LEU A 242 13.99 -8.71 11.17
C LEU A 242 14.99 -8.07 12.16
N ASN A 243 14.81 -8.37 13.45
CA ASN A 243 15.81 -8.13 14.47
C ASN A 243 16.76 -9.34 14.57
N ASP A 244 17.87 -9.27 13.84
CA ASP A 244 18.95 -10.27 13.89
C ASP A 244 20.19 -9.76 14.66
N SER A 245 20.04 -8.65 15.39
CA SER A 245 21.09 -8.13 16.26
C SER A 245 21.15 -8.92 17.57
N ASN A 246 22.36 -9.10 18.11
CA ASN A 246 22.61 -9.72 19.41
C ASN A 246 21.97 -11.12 19.59
N GLY A 247 21.78 -11.87 18.50
CA GLY A 247 21.21 -13.22 18.53
C GLY A 247 19.71 -13.29 18.80
N ALA A 248 18.97 -12.18 18.69
CA ALA A 248 17.53 -12.15 18.94
C ALA A 248 16.73 -13.00 17.93
N HIS A 249 17.02 -12.84 16.64
CA HIS A 249 16.39 -13.56 15.53
C HIS A 249 14.85 -13.62 15.61
N VAL A 250 14.23 -12.44 15.74
CA VAL A 250 12.76 -12.26 15.77
C VAL A 250 12.32 -11.25 14.71
N ILE A 251 11.13 -11.41 14.16
CA ILE A 251 10.54 -10.47 13.19
C ILE A 251 9.50 -9.63 13.90
N TYR A 252 9.62 -8.31 13.80
CA TYR A 252 8.53 -7.40 14.14
C TYR A 252 7.71 -7.12 12.90
N THR A 253 6.38 -7.14 13.02
CA THR A 253 5.50 -6.79 11.91
C THR A 253 4.41 -5.82 12.34
N ALA A 254 3.88 -5.08 11.36
CA ALA A 254 2.76 -4.18 11.52
C ALA A 254 1.68 -4.49 10.48
N GLY A 255 0.42 -4.35 10.86
CA GLY A 255 -0.73 -4.61 9.99
C GLY A 255 -2.05 -4.34 10.68
N ASN A 256 -3.13 -4.79 10.04
CA ASN A 256 -4.48 -4.72 10.56
C ASN A 256 -5.10 -6.11 10.63
N ALA A 257 -6.11 -6.31 11.47
CA ALA A 257 -6.87 -7.54 11.50
C ALA A 257 -8.38 -7.28 11.51
N GLY A 258 -9.09 -8.21 10.88
CA GLY A 258 -10.52 -8.41 10.88
C GLY A 258 -11.32 -7.42 10.04
N ASN A 259 -12.14 -7.96 9.16
CA ASN A 259 -13.22 -7.24 8.48
C ASN A 259 -14.62 -7.66 8.95
N GLY A 260 -14.70 -8.70 9.78
CA GLY A 260 -15.95 -9.15 10.38
C GLY A 260 -16.54 -8.21 11.43
N SER A 261 -17.61 -8.69 12.05
CA SER A 261 -18.40 -8.00 13.07
C SER A 261 -17.74 -8.01 14.45
N ASN A 262 -18.15 -7.08 15.30
CA ASN A 262 -17.71 -7.05 16.69
C ASN A 262 -18.71 -7.79 17.60
N PRO A 263 -18.26 -8.42 18.69
CA PRO A 263 -16.87 -8.57 19.13
C PRO A 263 -16.07 -9.51 18.21
N GLN A 264 -14.80 -9.20 18.00
CA GLN A 264 -13.92 -9.97 17.12
C GLN A 264 -13.46 -11.26 17.83
N PRO A 265 -13.32 -12.40 17.12
CA PRO A 265 -12.82 -13.62 17.71
C PRO A 265 -11.41 -13.47 18.31
N THR A 266 -11.09 -14.28 19.32
CA THR A 266 -9.81 -14.22 20.05
C THR A 266 -8.59 -14.24 19.12
N GLY A 267 -8.55 -15.12 18.12
CA GLY A 267 -7.45 -15.19 17.17
C GLY A 267 -7.26 -13.89 16.36
N VAL A 268 -8.36 -13.21 16.03
CA VAL A 268 -8.35 -11.93 15.30
C VAL A 268 -7.85 -10.79 16.19
N VAL A 269 -8.28 -10.74 17.45
CA VAL A 269 -7.79 -9.75 18.42
C VAL A 269 -6.30 -9.94 18.69
N LEU A 270 -5.84 -11.20 18.85
CA LEU A 270 -4.41 -11.50 19.03
C LEU A 270 -3.58 -11.14 17.78
N GLY A 271 -4.14 -11.33 16.59
CA GLY A 271 -3.45 -11.10 15.33
C GLY A 271 -3.43 -9.65 14.83
N ALA A 272 -3.96 -8.69 15.58
CA ALA A 272 -4.04 -7.29 15.17
C ALA A 272 -2.73 -6.53 15.44
N GLY A 273 -2.48 -5.48 14.64
CA GLY A 273 -1.48 -4.47 14.96
C GLY A 273 -0.02 -4.93 14.94
N ALA A 274 0.68 -4.72 16.05
CA ALA A 274 2.10 -5.02 16.14
C ALA A 274 2.29 -6.49 16.57
N GLN A 275 3.09 -7.26 15.83
CA GLN A 275 3.32 -8.68 16.10
C GLN A 275 4.81 -9.00 16.21
N LEU A 276 5.13 -10.06 16.96
CA LEU A 276 6.46 -10.65 17.10
C LEU A 276 6.41 -12.07 16.57
N ILE A 277 7.12 -12.37 15.49
CA ILE A 277 7.08 -13.66 14.80
C ILE A 277 8.48 -14.29 14.83
N ASP A 278 8.56 -15.55 15.24
CA ASP A 278 9.80 -16.33 15.13
C ASP A 278 10.00 -16.77 13.66
N PRO A 279 11.15 -16.51 13.03
CA PRO A 279 11.40 -16.97 11.67
C PRO A 279 11.34 -18.49 11.56
N ALA A 280 10.69 -18.97 10.50
CA ALA A 280 10.56 -20.40 10.25
C ALA A 280 11.84 -21.01 9.65
N ASN A 281 12.19 -22.22 10.10
CA ASN A 281 13.34 -22.98 9.58
C ASN A 281 12.93 -24.09 8.59
N GLN A 282 11.63 -24.24 8.33
CA GLN A 282 11.08 -25.28 7.45
C GLN A 282 10.65 -24.64 6.12
N PRO A 283 10.62 -25.40 5.01
CA PRO A 283 10.04 -24.94 3.75
C PRO A 283 8.61 -24.45 3.95
N GLU A 284 8.23 -23.36 3.28
CA GLU A 284 6.91 -22.70 3.41
C GLU A 284 5.74 -23.68 3.37
N THR A 285 5.69 -24.55 2.35
CA THR A 285 4.65 -25.59 2.19
C THR A 285 4.50 -26.59 3.35
N LYS A 286 5.43 -26.62 4.32
CA LYS A 286 5.40 -27.48 5.51
C LYS A 286 5.20 -26.69 6.81
N GLN A 287 5.08 -25.37 6.72
CA GLN A 287 4.83 -24.54 7.87
C GLN A 287 3.39 -24.74 8.35
N ASN A 288 3.20 -24.56 9.65
CA ASN A 288 1.89 -24.57 10.29
C ASN A 288 1.99 -23.55 11.42
N PRO A 289 1.84 -22.26 11.13
CA PRO A 289 2.01 -21.22 12.14
C PRO A 289 1.02 -21.42 13.28
N GLY A 290 1.46 -21.15 14.50
CA GLY A 290 0.63 -21.22 15.69
C GLY A 290 -0.33 -20.03 15.82
N THR A 291 -0.82 -19.84 17.04
CA THR A 291 -1.60 -18.67 17.42
C THR A 291 -0.78 -17.38 17.21
N PRO A 292 -1.38 -16.27 16.74
CA PRO A 292 -0.69 -15.00 16.64
C PRO A 292 -0.11 -14.51 17.96
N THR A 293 1.01 -13.81 17.88
CA THR A 293 1.83 -13.39 19.01
C THR A 293 1.99 -11.86 18.98
N PRO A 294 1.14 -11.12 19.72
CA PRO A 294 1.21 -9.68 19.77
C PRO A 294 2.56 -9.20 20.31
N LEU A 295 3.14 -8.17 19.69
CA LEU A 295 4.32 -7.46 20.16
C LEU A 295 3.91 -6.36 21.15
N ALA A 296 2.92 -5.57 20.75
CA ALA A 296 2.49 -4.41 21.50
C ALA A 296 1.07 -3.96 21.10
N SER A 297 0.40 -3.26 22.01
CA SER A 297 -0.92 -2.65 21.76
C SER A 297 -1.07 -1.30 22.45
N PHE A 298 -1.90 -0.43 21.87
CA PHE A 298 -2.39 0.80 22.45
C PHE A 298 -3.90 0.74 22.69
N SER A 299 -4.36 1.44 23.73
CA SER A 299 -5.77 1.74 23.92
C SER A 299 -5.94 3.21 24.24
N ILE A 300 -6.92 3.87 23.59
CA ILE A 300 -7.23 5.27 23.86
C ILE A 300 -7.72 5.52 25.30
N THR A 301 -8.09 4.47 26.03
CA THR A 301 -8.38 4.55 27.47
C THR A 301 -7.17 5.03 28.29
N GLN A 302 -5.94 4.79 27.82
CA GLN A 302 -4.72 5.32 28.42
C GLN A 302 -4.64 6.85 28.37
N LEU A 303 -5.41 7.47 27.46
CA LEU A 303 -5.54 8.92 27.31
C LEU A 303 -6.77 9.47 28.06
N GLY A 304 -7.47 8.63 28.82
CA GLY A 304 -8.73 8.98 29.49
C GLY A 304 -9.94 9.05 28.56
N ALA A 305 -9.83 8.60 27.31
CA ALA A 305 -10.95 8.51 26.39
C ALA A 305 -11.81 7.25 26.65
N ALA A 306 -13.05 7.25 26.18
CA ALA A 306 -13.89 6.06 26.20
C ALA A 306 -13.27 4.97 25.31
N ALA A 307 -13.36 3.71 25.75
CA ALA A 307 -12.84 2.58 24.99
C ALA A 307 -13.46 2.49 23.58
N ASP A 308 -12.63 2.14 22.59
CA ASP A 308 -13.10 1.82 21.26
C ASP A 308 -13.43 0.32 21.12
N LYS A 309 -13.78 -0.10 19.90
CA LYS A 309 -13.92 -1.49 19.50
C LYS A 309 -12.62 -2.25 19.76
N VAL A 310 -12.74 -3.36 20.49
CA VAL A 310 -11.63 -4.25 20.83
C VAL A 310 -10.83 -4.65 19.58
N GLY A 311 -9.52 -4.46 19.64
CA GLY A 311 -8.58 -4.83 18.57
C GLY A 311 -8.53 -3.86 17.37
N LYS A 312 -9.25 -2.72 17.40
CA LYS A 312 -9.26 -1.77 16.27
C LYS A 312 -8.45 -0.49 16.49
N ASP A 313 -7.95 -0.24 17.69
CA ASP A 313 -7.08 0.91 17.98
C ASP A 313 -5.71 0.77 17.30
N ASP A 314 -5.28 -0.45 16.97
CA ASP A 314 -3.92 -0.81 16.55
C ASP A 314 -3.74 -0.99 15.03
N ASN A 315 -4.44 -0.20 14.21
CA ASN A 315 -4.33 -0.28 12.75
C ASN A 315 -3.04 0.38 12.21
N PHE A 316 -1.88 -0.22 12.52
CA PHE A 316 -0.55 0.33 12.23
C PHE A 316 -0.15 0.21 10.76
N ARG A 317 0.80 1.03 10.32
CA ARG A 317 1.29 1.12 8.94
C ARG A 317 2.82 1.01 8.89
N GLY A 318 3.50 2.08 9.26
CA GLY A 318 4.94 2.16 9.31
C GLY A 318 5.50 1.41 10.50
N LEU A 319 6.73 0.94 10.34
CA LEU A 319 7.50 0.22 11.34
C LEU A 319 8.96 0.61 11.13
N THR A 320 9.65 1.00 12.20
CA THR A 320 11.10 1.19 12.19
C THR A 320 11.70 0.78 13.52
N VAL A 321 12.99 0.47 13.52
CA VAL A 321 13.78 0.23 14.73
C VAL A 321 14.87 1.28 14.79
N PHE A 322 14.96 1.97 15.93
CA PHE A 322 15.99 2.97 16.16
C PHE A 322 16.37 2.98 17.65
N ASN A 323 17.67 3.05 17.97
CA ASN A 323 18.18 3.06 19.35
C ASN A 323 17.53 2.00 20.27
N ASN A 324 17.45 0.75 19.80
CA ASN A 324 16.84 -0.39 20.51
C ASN A 324 15.35 -0.25 20.86
N VAL A 325 14.63 0.61 20.14
CA VAL A 325 13.19 0.84 20.32
C VAL A 325 12.46 0.55 19.01
N VAL A 326 11.32 -0.12 19.11
CA VAL A 326 10.40 -0.32 17.99
C VAL A 326 9.44 0.86 17.93
N TYR A 327 9.34 1.49 16.76
CA TYR A 327 8.41 2.59 16.48
C TYR A 327 7.42 2.18 15.40
N LEU A 328 6.18 2.63 15.56
CA LEU A 328 5.12 2.40 14.59
C LEU A 328 4.42 3.71 14.25
N THR A 329 3.86 3.79 13.06
CA THR A 329 2.89 4.83 12.72
C THR A 329 1.51 4.23 12.60
N LYS A 330 0.50 5.03 12.93
CA LYS A 330 -0.89 4.73 12.60
C LYS A 330 -1.46 5.89 11.83
N GLY A 331 -1.95 5.63 10.62
CA GLY A 331 -2.57 6.62 9.76
C GLY A 331 -3.86 6.15 9.11
N SER A 332 -4.45 5.05 9.59
CA SER A 332 -5.62 4.42 8.97
C SER A 332 -6.70 4.04 9.96
N GLY A 333 -7.95 4.09 9.50
CA GLY A 333 -9.13 3.72 10.27
C GLY A 333 -9.59 4.82 11.23
N SER A 334 -10.88 4.77 11.59
CA SER A 334 -11.53 5.78 12.44
C SER A 334 -11.33 5.57 13.95
N ASN A 335 -10.78 4.43 14.37
CA ASN A 335 -10.51 4.11 15.77
C ASN A 335 -9.06 4.47 16.13
N GLY A 336 -8.73 4.52 17.43
CA GLY A 336 -7.40 4.87 17.91
C GLY A 336 -7.00 6.33 17.69
N VAL A 337 -5.69 6.59 17.66
CA VAL A 337 -5.09 7.90 17.34
C VAL A 337 -4.18 7.73 16.12
N ASN A 338 -4.28 8.64 15.16
CA ASN A 338 -3.31 8.70 14.07
C ASN A 338 -2.07 9.47 14.50
N THR A 339 -0.95 8.76 14.70
CA THR A 339 0.26 9.31 15.32
C THR A 339 1.48 8.39 15.18
N VAL A 340 2.58 8.76 15.81
CA VAL A 340 3.79 7.94 16.01
C VAL A 340 3.74 7.31 17.40
N TYR A 341 3.94 6.00 17.43
CA TYR A 341 4.02 5.19 18.64
C TYR A 341 5.43 4.64 18.86
N PHE A 342 5.76 4.34 20.11
CA PHE A 342 6.91 3.52 20.47
C PHE A 342 6.52 2.44 21.47
N VAL A 343 7.19 1.29 21.40
CA VAL A 343 6.99 0.17 22.35
C VAL A 343 7.78 0.44 23.63
N ASP A 344 7.10 0.41 24.78
CA ASP A 344 7.70 0.53 26.11
C ASP A 344 8.00 -0.85 26.70
N THR A 345 9.27 -1.23 26.67
CA THR A 345 9.74 -2.48 27.31
C THR A 345 10.10 -2.32 28.78
N THR A 346 10.02 -1.10 29.33
CA THR A 346 10.37 -0.81 30.72
C THR A 346 9.17 -0.75 31.65
N GLY A 347 7.96 -0.57 31.10
CA GLY A 347 6.71 -0.38 31.84
C GLY A 347 6.64 0.95 32.60
N LYS A 348 7.53 1.90 32.31
CA LYS A 348 7.66 3.18 33.02
C LYS A 348 7.61 4.40 32.10
N ALA A 349 7.70 4.19 30.79
CA ALA A 349 7.73 5.28 29.82
C ALA A 349 6.32 5.82 29.52
N CYS A 350 5.26 5.09 29.89
CA CYS A 350 3.88 5.36 29.49
C CYS A 350 2.88 5.61 30.64
N PRO A 351 3.13 6.53 31.58
CA PRO A 351 2.21 6.73 32.71
C PRO A 351 0.83 7.26 32.30
N SER A 352 0.69 7.91 31.15
CA SER A 352 -0.56 8.51 30.66
C SER A 352 -0.79 8.29 29.16
N GLY A 353 -0.31 7.17 28.61
CA GLY A 353 -0.40 6.87 27.17
C GLY A 353 0.47 7.74 26.25
N ILE A 354 1.21 8.71 26.80
CA ILE A 354 2.13 9.61 26.10
C ILE A 354 3.46 9.59 26.83
N GLY A 355 4.58 9.54 26.12
CA GLY A 355 5.89 9.50 26.76
C GLY A 355 7.08 9.57 25.84
N LEU A 356 8.26 9.27 26.38
CA LEU A 356 9.49 9.12 25.63
C LEU A 356 10.11 7.75 25.90
N PRO A 357 10.73 7.12 24.90
CA PRO A 357 11.45 5.87 25.11
C PRO A 357 12.54 6.03 26.18
N SER A 358 12.71 4.99 26.99
CA SER A 358 13.80 4.94 27.96
C SER A 358 15.15 4.82 27.22
N PRO A 359 16.20 5.54 27.65
CA PRO A 359 17.57 5.29 27.18
C PRO A 359 18.09 3.87 27.46
N HIS A 360 17.42 3.16 28.37
CA HIS A 360 17.72 1.76 28.73
C HIS A 360 16.74 0.77 28.11
N ALA A 361 15.93 1.19 27.13
CA ALA A 361 15.04 0.29 26.42
C ALA A 361 15.85 -0.80 25.68
N THR A 362 15.31 -2.01 25.68
CA THR A 362 15.81 -3.12 24.88
C THR A 362 14.76 -3.54 23.88
N LEU A 363 15.20 -4.08 22.75
CA LEU A 363 14.29 -4.66 21.77
C LEU A 363 13.55 -5.88 22.35
N PRO A 364 12.22 -6.01 22.13
CA PRO A 364 11.46 -7.15 22.62
C PRO A 364 11.93 -8.48 22.03
N THR A 365 12.17 -9.49 22.87
CA THR A 365 12.48 -10.87 22.45
C THR A 365 11.37 -11.85 22.80
N ARG A 366 10.28 -11.37 23.41
CA ARG A 366 9.13 -12.17 23.81
C ARG A 366 7.84 -11.43 23.47
N PRO A 367 6.78 -12.16 23.10
CA PRO A 367 5.46 -11.56 22.89
C PRO A 367 4.93 -10.87 24.15
N LEU A 368 3.97 -9.98 23.93
CA LEU A 368 3.16 -9.35 24.98
C LEU A 368 2.46 -10.43 25.82
N ASN A 369 2.50 -10.27 27.15
CA ASN A 369 1.77 -11.16 28.05
C ASN A 369 0.28 -10.81 28.03
N VAL A 370 -0.55 -11.71 27.50
CA VAL A 370 -2.00 -11.51 27.36
C VAL A 370 -2.74 -12.31 28.42
N ASP A 371 -3.73 -11.69 29.07
CA ASP A 371 -4.70 -12.39 29.92
C ASP A 371 -5.89 -12.86 29.06
N PRO A 372 -6.06 -14.18 28.83
CA PRO A 372 -7.17 -14.70 28.03
C PRO A 372 -8.55 -14.38 28.64
N ALA A 373 -8.64 -14.16 29.95
CA ALA A 373 -9.91 -13.90 30.63
C ALA A 373 -10.47 -12.49 30.32
N THR A 374 -9.61 -11.53 29.99
CA THR A 374 -10.00 -10.14 29.72
C THR A 374 -9.86 -9.73 28.26
N LEU A 375 -9.25 -10.58 27.43
CA LEU A 375 -8.97 -10.26 26.03
C LEU A 375 -10.22 -9.84 25.23
N GLN A 376 -11.34 -10.52 25.42
CA GLN A 376 -12.60 -10.23 24.71
C GLN A 376 -13.33 -8.98 25.21
N SER A 377 -13.08 -8.55 26.46
CA SER A 377 -13.74 -7.40 27.06
C SER A 377 -12.92 -6.12 26.99
N THR A 378 -11.60 -6.25 27.09
CA THR A 378 -10.67 -5.11 27.20
C THR A 378 -9.62 -5.07 26.09
N GLY A 379 -9.49 -6.12 25.28
CA GLY A 379 -8.46 -6.23 24.25
C GLY A 379 -7.09 -6.59 24.80
N LEU A 380 -6.07 -6.26 24.00
CA LEU A 380 -4.68 -6.47 24.37
C LEU A 380 -4.25 -5.46 25.45
N PRO A 381 -3.36 -5.85 26.37
CA PRO A 381 -2.83 -4.91 27.35
C PRO A 381 -1.94 -3.85 26.69
N GLY A 382 -1.99 -2.63 27.21
CA GLY A 382 -1.18 -1.53 26.71
C GLY A 382 0.29 -1.63 27.13
N ASN A 383 1.20 -1.57 26.18
CA ASN A 383 2.66 -1.43 26.40
C ASN A 383 3.32 -0.52 25.36
N MET A 384 2.55 0.38 24.75
CA MET A 384 3.08 1.41 23.84
C MET A 384 2.55 2.78 24.20
N CYS A 385 3.25 3.79 23.71
CA CYS A 385 2.96 5.19 23.94
C CYS A 385 2.84 5.94 22.64
N VAL A 386 1.99 6.96 22.62
CA VAL A 386 2.16 8.09 21.72
C VAL A 386 3.51 8.75 22.04
N LEU A 387 4.33 8.95 21.01
CA LEU A 387 5.61 9.64 21.16
C LEU A 387 5.36 11.11 21.55
N ALA A 388 5.91 11.55 22.69
CA ALA A 388 5.63 12.86 23.25
C ALA A 388 5.88 13.98 22.23
N GLY A 389 4.87 14.82 22.00
CA GLY A 389 4.91 15.91 21.03
C GLY A 389 4.10 15.64 19.76
N PHE A 390 3.83 14.37 19.46
CA PHE A 390 2.92 13.99 18.37
C PHE A 390 1.44 14.10 18.79
N PRO A 391 0.51 14.12 17.81
CA PRO A 391 -0.93 14.15 18.09
C PRO A 391 -1.37 13.00 19.02
N ALA A 392 -2.21 13.32 19.99
CA ALA A 392 -2.78 12.37 20.96
C ALA A 392 -4.32 12.44 21.00
N THR A 393 -4.97 13.14 20.07
CA THR A 393 -6.44 13.25 20.02
C THR A 393 -7.03 12.02 19.33
N PRO A 394 -7.96 11.27 19.96
CA PRO A 394 -8.65 10.17 19.31
C PRO A 394 -9.28 10.58 17.98
N ASN A 395 -9.18 9.73 16.96
CA ASN A 395 -9.59 10.04 15.59
C ASN A 395 -11.05 10.51 15.51
N LYS A 396 -11.96 9.90 16.28
CA LYS A 396 -13.38 10.31 16.34
C LYS A 396 -13.64 11.70 16.92
N MET A 397 -12.65 12.30 17.58
CA MET A 397 -12.71 13.63 18.18
C MET A 397 -11.83 14.65 17.44
N ALA A 398 -10.99 14.20 16.51
CA ALA A 398 -10.07 15.06 15.78
C ALA A 398 -10.83 15.85 14.70
N THR A 399 -10.68 17.18 14.70
CA THR A 399 -11.22 18.06 13.65
C THR A 399 -10.29 18.18 12.44
N THR A 400 -9.02 17.88 12.64
CA THR A 400 -7.99 17.76 11.61
C THR A 400 -7.26 16.47 11.86
N GLN A 401 -7.26 15.58 10.88
CA GLN A 401 -6.65 14.26 11.00
C GLN A 401 -5.35 14.23 10.18
N ALA A 402 -4.30 13.66 10.77
CA ALA A 402 -3.07 13.32 10.07
C ALA A 402 -3.13 11.86 9.59
N PHE A 403 -2.36 11.51 8.58
CA PHE A 403 -2.33 10.17 7.99
C PHE A 403 -0.88 9.65 7.93
N PRO A 404 -0.17 9.56 9.08
CA PRO A 404 1.24 9.18 9.07
C PRO A 404 1.39 7.74 8.58
N PHE A 405 2.45 7.52 7.79
CA PHE A 405 2.70 6.28 7.08
C PHE A 405 4.17 5.88 7.25
N GLY A 406 5.08 6.33 6.40
CA GLY A 406 6.50 6.01 6.52
C GLY A 406 7.13 6.75 7.70
N ILE A 407 8.10 6.12 8.38
CA ILE A 407 8.84 6.71 9.49
C ILE A 407 10.33 6.36 9.38
N TRP A 408 11.19 7.35 9.53
CA TRP A 408 12.64 7.15 9.45
C TRP A 408 13.40 8.18 10.28
N PHE A 409 14.37 7.73 11.08
CA PHE A 409 15.22 8.59 11.89
C PHE A 409 16.49 8.95 11.11
N ALA A 410 16.82 10.25 11.05
CA ALA A 410 18.12 10.69 10.57
C ALA A 410 19.17 10.60 11.68
N ASP A 411 18.78 10.92 12.90
CA ASP A 411 19.57 10.79 14.12
C ASP A 411 18.63 10.79 15.35
N ALA A 412 19.20 10.81 16.56
CA ALA A 412 18.44 10.78 17.81
C ALA A 412 17.56 12.02 18.05
N ASN A 413 17.77 13.12 17.31
CA ASN A 413 17.07 14.38 17.46
C ASN A 413 16.23 14.76 16.23
N THR A 414 16.30 13.99 15.14
CA THR A 414 15.66 14.30 13.86
C THR A 414 14.93 13.09 13.30
N LEU A 415 13.62 13.25 13.14
CA LEU A 415 12.69 12.22 12.68
C LEU A 415 11.92 12.71 11.46
N TYR A 416 11.82 11.87 10.43
CA TYR A 416 10.99 12.10 9.27
C TYR A 416 9.77 11.19 9.29
N VAL A 417 8.60 11.77 9.04
CA VAL A 417 7.32 11.05 8.96
C VAL A 417 6.64 11.42 7.66
N ALA A 418 6.36 10.44 6.82
CA ALA A 418 5.52 10.64 5.65
C ALA A 418 4.05 10.67 6.04
N ASP A 419 3.29 11.56 5.44
CA ASP A 419 1.84 11.66 5.57
C ASP A 419 1.19 11.35 4.21
N GLU A 420 0.28 10.37 4.21
CA GLU A 420 -0.34 9.83 2.99
C GLU A 420 -1.25 10.84 2.29
N GLY A 421 -1.74 11.85 3.00
CA GLY A 421 -2.96 12.54 2.60
C GLY A 421 -4.21 11.73 2.93
N ASP A 422 -5.36 12.38 2.84
CA ASP A 422 -6.65 11.81 3.26
C ASP A 422 -7.34 10.91 2.22
N GLY A 423 -6.80 10.81 1.02
CA GLY A 423 -7.34 10.00 -0.06
C GLY A 423 -8.71 10.47 -0.55
N PHE A 424 -9.03 11.76 -0.43
CA PHE A 424 -10.33 12.30 -0.81
C PHE A 424 -10.67 11.96 -2.27
N ALA A 425 -11.83 11.30 -2.46
CA ALA A 425 -12.35 10.92 -3.77
C ALA A 425 -13.90 11.00 -3.79
N SER A 426 -14.47 11.97 -3.08
CA SER A 426 -15.93 12.08 -2.93
C SER A 426 -16.59 12.85 -4.09
N ASP A 427 -15.87 13.76 -4.73
CA ASP A 427 -16.36 14.56 -5.85
C ASP A 427 -15.22 15.09 -6.74
N ALA A 428 -15.57 15.86 -7.78
CA ALA A 428 -14.63 16.38 -8.77
C ALA A 428 -13.61 17.42 -8.22
N THR A 429 -13.75 17.85 -6.97
CA THR A 429 -12.79 18.75 -6.29
C THR A 429 -11.57 18.01 -5.73
N LEU A 430 -11.46 16.69 -5.93
CA LEU A 430 -10.40 15.86 -5.36
C LEU A 430 -8.97 16.40 -5.58
N TYR A 431 -8.69 16.96 -6.76
CA TYR A 431 -7.40 17.57 -7.05
C TYR A 431 -7.15 18.86 -6.25
N THR A 432 -8.14 19.75 -6.19
CA THR A 432 -8.03 20.98 -5.40
C THR A 432 -7.97 20.69 -3.90
N HIS A 433 -8.63 19.63 -3.45
CA HIS A 433 -8.58 19.15 -2.08
C HIS A 433 -7.18 18.62 -1.73
N ALA A 434 -6.65 17.71 -2.53
CA ALA A 434 -5.28 17.21 -2.37
C ALA A 434 -4.23 18.33 -2.36
N ALA A 435 -4.35 19.31 -3.27
CA ALA A 435 -3.46 20.46 -3.34
C ALA A 435 -3.54 21.40 -2.11
N ALA A 436 -4.65 21.38 -1.37
CA ALA A 436 -4.85 22.22 -0.18
C ALA A 436 -4.36 21.56 1.12
N GLN A 437 -4.03 20.27 1.11
CA GLN A 437 -3.54 19.57 2.28
C GLN A 437 -2.18 20.13 2.73
N THR A 438 -2.06 20.60 3.96
CA THR A 438 -0.82 21.17 4.51
C THR A 438 0.01 20.17 5.31
N ALA A 439 -0.61 19.06 5.72
CA ALA A 439 0.05 17.99 6.47
C ALA A 439 0.64 16.89 5.57
N ALA A 440 0.05 16.65 4.39
CA ALA A 440 0.46 15.64 3.43
C ALA A 440 1.89 15.89 2.90
N GLY A 441 2.65 14.83 2.64
CA GLY A 441 4.04 14.95 2.20
C GLY A 441 5.02 14.46 3.25
N LEU A 442 6.17 15.14 3.42
CA LEU A 442 7.23 14.70 4.33
C LEU A 442 7.39 15.68 5.50
N GLN A 443 7.03 15.25 6.69
CA GLN A 443 7.15 16.02 7.91
C GLN A 443 8.53 15.80 8.54
N LYS A 444 9.19 16.89 8.93
CA LYS A 444 10.39 16.84 9.77
C LYS A 444 10.06 17.21 11.20
N TRP A 445 10.40 16.32 12.11
CA TRP A 445 10.22 16.47 13.55
C TRP A 445 11.58 16.55 14.24
N VAL A 446 11.71 17.49 15.18
CA VAL A 446 12.94 17.71 15.94
C VAL A 446 12.69 17.55 17.43
N PHE A 447 13.61 16.91 18.12
CA PHE A 447 13.51 16.70 19.56
C PHE A 447 13.94 17.94 20.34
N ASP A 448 13.05 18.46 21.18
CA ASP A 448 13.38 19.51 22.16
C ASP A 448 13.75 18.86 23.49
N ALA A 449 15.07 18.76 23.76
CA ALA A 449 15.58 18.16 24.98
C ALA A 449 15.20 18.93 26.26
N ARG A 450 14.91 20.24 26.19
CA ARG A 450 14.49 21.03 27.35
C ARG A 450 13.04 20.73 27.71
N ALA A 451 12.18 20.69 26.70
CA ALA A 451 10.76 20.37 26.86
C ALA A 451 10.49 18.86 26.93
N LYS A 452 11.48 18.02 26.62
CA LYS A 452 11.37 16.56 26.53
C LYS A 452 10.22 16.14 25.62
N THR A 453 10.16 16.72 24.43
CA THR A 453 9.08 16.51 23.48
C THR A 453 9.56 16.71 22.05
N TRP A 454 8.95 16.02 21.10
CA TRP A 454 9.14 16.25 19.67
C TRP A 454 8.31 17.44 19.20
N LYS A 455 8.82 18.17 18.20
CA LYS A 455 8.12 19.29 17.59
C LYS A 455 8.21 19.20 16.08
N LEU A 456 7.10 19.43 15.40
CA LEU A 456 7.09 19.59 13.95
C LEU A 456 7.89 20.85 13.60
N ALA A 457 8.98 20.69 12.87
CA ALA A 457 9.78 21.81 12.37
C ALA A 457 9.13 22.39 11.10
N TYR A 458 8.81 21.53 10.14
CA TYR A 458 8.16 21.89 8.88
C TYR A 458 7.68 20.64 8.12
N THR A 459 6.80 20.86 7.14
CA THR A 459 6.36 19.87 6.15
C THR A 459 6.90 20.24 4.77
N LEU A 460 7.57 19.30 4.12
CA LEU A 460 8.10 19.44 2.77
C LEU A 460 7.06 18.94 1.77
N GLN A 461 6.68 19.81 0.83
CA GLN A 461 5.68 19.54 -0.21
C GLN A 461 6.09 20.07 -1.60
N ASN A 462 7.05 21.00 -1.65
CA ASN A 462 7.45 21.64 -2.89
C ASN A 462 7.96 20.61 -3.92
N GLY A 463 7.43 20.65 -5.15
CA GLY A 463 7.76 19.68 -6.20
C GLY A 463 7.12 18.30 -6.05
N LEU A 464 6.39 18.01 -4.95
CA LEU A 464 5.62 16.77 -4.81
C LEU A 464 4.38 16.76 -5.72
N ASN A 465 3.94 17.96 -6.12
CA ASN A 465 2.83 18.21 -7.04
C ASN A 465 1.50 17.62 -6.53
N LEU A 466 1.17 17.90 -5.27
CA LEU A 466 -0.10 17.52 -4.65
C LEU A 466 -1.29 18.00 -5.50
N GLY A 467 -2.22 17.09 -5.78
CA GLY A 467 -3.41 17.38 -6.59
C GLY A 467 -3.16 17.65 -8.07
N ILE A 468 -1.90 17.60 -8.56
CA ILE A 468 -1.61 17.81 -9.98
C ILE A 468 -1.72 16.47 -10.72
N ALA A 469 -2.80 16.34 -11.47
CA ALA A 469 -3.07 15.16 -12.30
C ALA A 469 -1.97 14.92 -13.34
N TYR A 470 -1.73 13.65 -13.65
CA TYR A 470 -0.77 13.23 -14.67
C TYR A 470 -1.30 12.09 -15.54
N THR A 471 -0.66 11.92 -16.68
CA THR A 471 -1.00 10.86 -17.64
C THR A 471 -0.08 9.66 -17.46
N VAL A 472 -0.64 8.48 -17.69
CA VAL A 472 0.10 7.21 -17.72
C VAL A 472 -0.18 6.56 -19.08
N PRO A 473 0.83 6.22 -19.88
CA PRO A 473 0.63 5.57 -21.18
C PRO A 473 -0.23 4.31 -21.04
N GLY A 474 -1.28 4.19 -21.86
CA GLY A 474 -2.23 3.08 -21.82
C GLY A 474 -3.36 3.22 -20.80
N TYR A 475 -3.28 4.18 -19.87
CA TYR A 475 -4.32 4.41 -18.87
C TYR A 475 -5.49 5.22 -19.46
N PRO A 476 -6.75 4.99 -19.03
CA PRO A 476 -7.89 5.73 -19.53
C PRO A 476 -7.80 7.25 -19.27
N ASN A 477 -8.44 8.02 -20.15
CA ASN A 477 -8.61 9.47 -20.00
C ASN A 477 -10.08 9.81 -19.68
N GLY A 478 -10.34 11.06 -19.28
CA GLY A 478 -11.69 11.53 -18.96
C GLY A 478 -12.16 10.96 -17.62
N ASN A 479 -13.47 10.76 -17.46
CA ASN A 479 -14.04 10.28 -16.20
C ASN A 479 -14.32 8.78 -16.25
N ASN A 480 -14.12 8.13 -15.11
CA ASN A 480 -14.62 6.79 -14.84
C ASN A 480 -16.14 6.83 -14.75
N ALA A 481 -16.81 6.10 -15.64
CA ALA A 481 -18.28 6.07 -15.67
C ALA A 481 -18.88 5.47 -14.39
N ALA A 482 -18.14 4.61 -13.67
CA ALA A 482 -18.61 4.00 -12.42
C ALA A 482 -18.64 4.98 -11.24
N THR A 483 -17.67 5.89 -11.17
CA THR A 483 -17.54 6.85 -10.05
C THR A 483 -17.94 8.27 -10.43
N GLY A 484 -17.99 8.60 -11.72
CA GLY A 484 -18.20 9.95 -12.23
C GLY A 484 -16.97 10.85 -12.13
N LEU A 485 -15.82 10.33 -11.68
CA LEU A 485 -14.62 11.09 -11.34
C LEU A 485 -13.49 10.88 -12.36
N PRO A 486 -12.53 11.81 -12.49
CA PRO A 486 -11.45 11.72 -13.48
C PRO A 486 -10.54 10.50 -13.28
N TRP A 487 -10.20 9.77 -14.35
CA TRP A 487 -9.28 8.63 -14.30
C TRP A 487 -7.86 9.04 -13.91
N SER A 488 -7.36 10.19 -14.38
CA SER A 488 -5.96 10.58 -14.20
C SER A 488 -5.56 10.53 -12.72
N PRO A 489 -4.48 9.83 -12.36
CA PRO A 489 -3.97 9.89 -11.00
C PRO A 489 -3.36 11.27 -10.71
N ALA A 490 -3.46 11.71 -9.46
CA ALA A 490 -2.70 12.82 -8.89
C ALA A 490 -2.05 12.39 -7.58
N THR A 491 -0.92 13.02 -7.20
CA THR A 491 -0.29 12.75 -5.90
C THR A 491 -1.17 13.29 -4.77
N ASP A 492 -1.39 12.49 -3.73
CA ASP A 492 -2.10 12.93 -2.52
C ASP A 492 -1.16 13.18 -1.33
N GLY A 493 -0.05 12.45 -1.27
CA GLY A 493 0.94 12.52 -0.21
C GLY A 493 2.04 11.46 -0.38
N LEU A 494 2.58 10.97 0.73
CA LEU A 494 3.68 10.00 0.77
C LEU A 494 3.35 8.79 1.64
N ARG A 495 3.82 7.62 1.20
CA ARG A 495 3.70 6.33 1.87
C ARG A 495 5.04 5.91 2.48
N ASN A 496 5.58 4.77 2.08
CA ASN A 496 6.84 4.25 2.57
C ASN A 496 8.01 5.18 2.18
N ILE A 497 8.95 5.37 3.11
CA ILE A 497 10.13 6.20 2.94
C ILE A 497 11.37 5.48 3.47
N THR A 498 12.53 5.88 2.95
CA THR A 498 13.84 5.57 3.51
C THR A 498 14.76 6.77 3.32
N GLY A 499 15.88 6.81 4.03
CA GLY A 499 16.80 7.93 3.99
C GLY A 499 18.26 7.56 4.15
N HIS A 500 19.13 8.51 3.83
CA HIS A 500 20.56 8.43 4.05
C HIS A 500 21.11 9.81 4.43
N VAL A 501 21.81 9.87 5.56
CA VAL A 501 22.56 11.06 5.99
C VAL A 501 23.98 11.00 5.43
N ALA A 502 24.38 12.02 4.68
CA ALA A 502 25.75 12.19 4.22
C ALA A 502 26.62 12.83 5.31
N ASN A 503 27.94 12.68 5.19
CA ASN A 503 28.92 13.18 6.18
C ASN A 503 28.88 14.70 6.38
N ASP A 504 28.32 15.45 5.44
CA ASP A 504 28.19 16.91 5.51
C ASP A 504 26.90 17.38 6.22
N GLY A 505 26.08 16.44 6.71
CA GLY A 505 24.79 16.74 7.35
C GLY A 505 23.64 16.93 6.35
N THR A 506 23.85 16.74 5.05
CA THR A 506 22.78 16.63 4.06
C THR A 506 22.11 15.28 4.20
N VAL A 507 20.78 15.25 4.19
CA VAL A 507 20.00 14.01 4.14
C VAL A 507 19.28 13.91 2.79
N THR A 508 19.31 12.73 2.20
CA THR A 508 18.44 12.40 1.06
C THR A 508 17.37 11.44 1.53
N ILE A 509 16.11 11.77 1.24
CA ILE A 509 14.94 10.93 1.55
C ILE A 509 14.32 10.48 0.23
N TRP A 510 14.04 9.19 0.11
CA TRP A 510 13.27 8.60 -0.98
C TRP A 510 11.91 8.19 -0.45
N GLY A 511 10.87 8.37 -1.27
CA GLY A 511 9.50 8.05 -0.88
C GLY A 511 8.64 7.59 -2.03
N ILE A 512 7.65 6.78 -1.70
CA ILE A 512 6.59 6.34 -2.62
C ILE A 512 5.38 7.23 -2.44
N THR A 513 4.82 7.75 -3.53
CA THR A 513 3.63 8.60 -3.46
C THR A 513 2.36 7.78 -3.25
N SER A 514 1.40 8.34 -2.52
CA SER A 514 -0.01 7.97 -2.59
C SER A 514 -0.70 8.71 -3.72
N THR A 515 -1.95 8.33 -4.00
CA THR A 515 -2.72 8.80 -5.15
C THR A 515 -4.18 9.08 -4.80
N VAL A 516 -4.73 10.07 -5.49
CA VAL A 516 -6.17 10.31 -5.62
C VAL A 516 -6.55 10.32 -7.10
N SER A 517 -7.71 9.76 -7.42
CA SER A 517 -8.31 9.72 -8.74
C SER A 517 -9.76 9.27 -8.63
N GLY A 518 -10.41 9.09 -9.78
CA GLY A 518 -11.72 8.46 -9.93
C GLY A 518 -11.67 6.95 -10.12
N ASN A 519 -10.53 6.29 -9.98
CA ASN A 519 -10.45 4.83 -9.97
C ASN A 519 -11.30 4.27 -8.81
N GLY A 520 -11.92 3.10 -9.02
CA GLY A 520 -12.71 2.42 -7.98
C GLY A 520 -11.90 2.19 -6.71
N ASP A 521 -10.63 1.78 -6.85
CA ASP A 521 -9.67 1.75 -5.76
C ASP A 521 -8.38 2.48 -6.14
N THR A 522 -8.18 3.66 -5.57
CA THR A 522 -7.00 4.51 -5.84
C THR A 522 -5.69 3.86 -5.41
N GLY A 523 -5.71 2.81 -4.59
CA GLY A 523 -4.52 2.05 -4.27
C GLY A 523 -3.95 1.27 -5.44
N ALA A 524 -4.73 1.08 -6.51
CA ALA A 524 -4.31 0.48 -7.77
C ALA A 524 -3.83 1.52 -8.81
N ASP A 525 -3.88 2.82 -8.51
CA ASP A 525 -3.38 3.83 -9.45
C ASP A 525 -1.86 3.76 -9.60
N PRO A 526 -1.32 3.93 -10.82
CA PRO A 526 0.11 4.03 -11.03
C PRO A 526 0.65 5.25 -10.30
N ASN A 527 1.59 5.04 -9.37
CA ASN A 527 2.16 6.06 -8.51
C ASN A 527 3.64 6.33 -8.84
N ARG A 528 4.35 7.05 -7.96
CA ARG A 528 5.70 7.55 -8.23
C ARG A 528 6.68 7.24 -7.11
N LEU A 529 7.94 7.06 -7.50
CA LEU A 529 9.09 7.19 -6.62
C LEU A 529 9.60 8.63 -6.73
N VAL A 530 9.74 9.28 -5.57
CA VAL A 530 10.27 10.64 -5.46
C VAL A 530 11.48 10.67 -4.53
N ALA A 531 12.29 11.71 -4.66
CA ALA A 531 13.37 12.01 -3.73
C ALA A 531 13.43 13.50 -3.40
N ILE A 532 13.92 13.81 -2.21
CA ILE A 532 14.19 15.17 -1.74
C ILE A 532 15.49 15.20 -0.95
N ARG A 533 16.17 16.36 -0.96
CA ARG A 533 17.28 16.65 -0.07
C ARG A 533 16.88 17.71 0.94
N ASP A 534 17.30 17.51 2.18
CA ASP A 534 17.15 18.41 3.32
C ASP A 534 18.50 18.46 4.07
N ILE A 535 18.64 19.35 5.04
CA ILE A 535 19.79 19.47 5.94
C ILE A 535 19.35 19.05 7.33
N VAL A 536 19.96 18.01 7.91
CA VAL A 536 19.57 17.46 9.22
C VAL A 536 19.48 18.54 10.29
N GLY A 537 20.50 19.40 10.39
CA GLY A 537 20.55 20.49 11.36
C GLY A 537 19.60 21.67 11.11
N ASN A 538 18.88 21.74 9.98
CA ASN A 538 17.91 22.80 9.75
C ASN A 538 16.62 22.54 10.54
N THR A 539 16.21 23.50 11.36
CA THR A 539 14.99 23.44 12.16
C THR A 539 13.95 24.49 11.77
N SER A 540 14.13 25.16 10.63
CA SER A 540 13.25 26.25 10.18
C SER A 540 12.66 26.03 8.79
N ALA A 541 11.36 26.26 8.65
CA ALA A 541 10.68 26.19 7.36
C ALA A 541 11.29 27.14 6.31
N ARG A 542 11.77 28.31 6.74
CA ARG A 542 12.44 29.27 5.86
C ARG A 542 13.74 28.71 5.27
N GLY A 543 14.53 28.00 6.08
CA GLY A 543 15.75 27.32 5.63
C GLY A 543 15.47 26.23 4.59
N ALA A 544 14.30 25.59 4.70
CA ALA A 544 13.88 24.53 3.79
C ALA A 544 13.16 25.03 2.52
N GLY A 545 13.02 26.35 2.33
CA GLY A 545 12.21 26.91 1.24
C GLY A 545 12.71 26.60 -0.19
N GLN A 546 13.95 26.11 -0.33
CA GLN A 546 14.53 25.69 -1.62
C GLN A 546 14.51 24.17 -1.81
N GLU A 547 14.18 23.41 -0.76
CA GLU A 547 14.07 21.96 -0.84
C GLU A 547 12.87 21.63 -1.73
N ARG A 548 13.06 20.63 -2.60
CA ARG A 548 12.03 20.21 -3.54
C ARG A 548 12.14 18.74 -3.84
N PHE A 549 10.99 18.10 -4.00
CA PHE A 549 10.92 16.77 -4.56
C PHE A 549 11.28 16.79 -6.05
N ILE A 550 11.91 15.70 -6.46
CA ILE A 550 12.04 15.29 -7.85
C ILE A 550 11.40 13.92 -8.01
N THR A 551 10.70 13.72 -9.12
CA THR A 551 10.22 12.38 -9.50
C THR A 551 11.37 11.62 -10.12
N LEU A 552 11.70 10.46 -9.53
CA LEU A 552 12.75 9.57 -10.02
C LEU A 552 12.20 8.52 -11.00
N ARG A 553 10.98 8.05 -10.75
CA ARG A 553 10.33 7.01 -11.57
C ARG A 553 8.81 7.12 -11.46
N ASN A 554 8.11 6.88 -12.56
CA ASN A 554 6.66 6.66 -12.59
C ASN A 554 6.39 5.15 -12.75
N ALA A 555 5.37 4.64 -12.06
CA ALA A 555 4.83 3.33 -12.35
C ALA A 555 4.13 3.33 -13.72
N GLY A 556 4.26 2.22 -14.46
CA GLY A 556 3.57 2.02 -15.73
C GLY A 556 2.11 1.58 -15.57
N PHE A 557 1.44 1.37 -16.71
CA PHE A 557 0.13 0.73 -16.76
C PHE A 557 0.20 -0.69 -16.16
N GLY A 558 -0.72 -1.01 -15.25
CA GLY A 558 -0.72 -2.28 -14.51
C GLY A 558 0.41 -2.40 -13.49
N GLU A 559 1.08 -1.30 -13.12
CA GLU A 559 2.14 -1.30 -12.11
C GLU A 559 1.85 -0.34 -10.96
N VAL A 560 2.34 -0.70 -9.78
CA VAL A 560 2.35 0.13 -8.57
C VAL A 560 3.67 -0.04 -7.83
N LEU A 561 4.24 1.05 -7.32
CA LEU A 561 5.40 1.05 -6.43
C LEU A 561 4.91 1.07 -4.98
N ARG A 562 5.59 0.37 -4.07
CA ARG A 562 5.06 0.14 -2.71
C ARG A 562 6.02 0.55 -1.60
N GLY A 563 7.23 0.04 -1.65
CA GLY A 563 8.28 0.29 -0.65
C GLY A 563 9.61 0.67 -1.30
N VAL A 564 10.45 1.36 -0.54
CA VAL A 564 11.81 1.74 -0.92
C VAL A 564 12.73 1.56 0.28
N SER A 565 13.90 0.95 0.06
CA SER A 565 14.93 0.77 1.10
C SER A 565 16.32 0.81 0.49
N LEU A 566 17.35 0.92 1.34
CA LEU A 566 18.72 0.60 0.93
C LEU A 566 18.84 -0.91 0.67
N ALA A 567 19.73 -1.29 -0.23
CA ALA A 567 20.03 -2.69 -0.52
C ALA A 567 20.77 -3.39 0.64
N PRO A 568 20.58 -4.71 0.81
CA PRO A 568 21.28 -5.48 1.83
C PRO A 568 22.80 -5.55 1.61
N THR A 569 23.58 -5.50 2.70
CA THR A 569 25.04 -5.36 2.69
C THR A 569 25.82 -6.67 2.67
N GLY A 570 25.18 -7.80 2.99
CA GLY A 570 25.82 -9.13 3.10
C GLY A 570 26.72 -9.30 4.35
N ASN A 571 27.31 -8.21 4.86
CA ASN A 571 27.99 -8.14 6.16
C ASN A 571 27.14 -7.35 7.15
N ALA A 572 27.29 -7.62 8.45
CA ALA A 572 26.68 -6.80 9.50
C ALA A 572 27.10 -5.32 9.28
N ALA A 573 26.14 -4.44 9.00
CA ALA A 573 26.41 -3.02 8.91
C ALA A 573 26.83 -2.49 10.29
N PRO A 574 27.78 -1.56 10.39
CA PRO A 574 27.96 -0.81 11.63
C PRO A 574 26.65 -0.08 11.94
N GLN A 575 26.19 -0.19 13.19
CA GLN A 575 24.99 0.53 13.64
C GLN A 575 25.22 2.03 13.41
N PHE A 576 24.32 2.68 12.67
CA PHE A 576 24.32 4.12 12.45
C PHE A 576 23.58 4.85 13.57
#